data_AF-A0A3B0PKI8-F1
#
_entry.id   AF-A0A3B0PKI8-F1
#
_cell.length_a   1.000
_cell.length_b   1.000
_cell.length_c   1.000
_cell.angle_alpha   90.00
_cell.angle_beta   90.00
_cell.angle_gamma   90.00
#
_symmetry.space_group_name_H-M   'P 1'
#
loop_
_entity.id
_entity.type
_entity.pdbx_description
1 polymer ?
#
loop_
_entity_poly.entity_id
_entity_poly.type
_entity_poly.pdbx_seq_one_letter_code
_entity_poly.pdbx_strand_id
1 'polypeptide(L)' 'MNKIHELASAKGAIVFNDAAQAISHHKVSITNSDAIAFSTNKFYGPTGLGALIIHENILSKLW' A
#
# COMPACT_ATOMS: atom_id res chain seq x y z
N MET A 1 9.68 6.52 -1.00
CA MET A 1 8.38 6.66 -0.30
C MET A 1 8.45 7.54 0.94
N ASN A 2 9.50 7.46 1.78
CA ASN A 2 9.59 8.22 3.05
C ASN A 2 9.22 9.70 2.93
N LYS A 3 9.85 10.43 2.00
CA LYS A 3 9.59 11.87 1.82
C LYS A 3 8.13 12.18 1.46
N ILE A 4 7.46 11.30 0.70
CA ILE A 4 6.04 11.45 0.34
C ILE A 4 5.18 11.23 1.58
N HIS A 5 5.47 10.17 2.34
CA HIS A 5 4.77 9.84 3.57
C HIS A 5 4.88 10.93 4.63
N GLU A 6 6.07 11.49 4.84
CA GLU A 6 6.30 12.60 5.76
C GLU A 6 5.49 13.86 5.37
N LEU A 7 5.53 14.24 4.08
CA LEU A 7 4.78 15.42 3.58
C LEU A 7 3.26 15.22 3.66
N ALA A 8 2.77 14.02 3.40
CA ALA A 8 1.36 13.68 3.49
C ALA A 8 0.90 13.69 4.95
N SER A 9 1.66 13.04 5.84
CA SER A 9 1.38 12.97 7.27
C SER A 9 1.33 14.35 7.90
N ALA A 10 2.24 15.26 7.53
CA ALA A 10 2.23 16.66 7.98
C ALA A 10 0.97 17.44 7.57
N LYS A 11 0.23 16.97 6.56
CA LYS A 11 -1.03 17.55 6.09
C LYS A 11 -2.25 16.74 6.51
N GLY A 12 -2.09 15.69 7.31
CA GLY A 12 -3.15 14.75 7.65
C GLY A 12 -3.68 13.95 6.45
N ALA A 13 -2.90 13.86 5.37
CA ALA A 13 -3.24 13.09 4.18
C ALA A 13 -2.75 11.65 4.30
N ILE A 14 -3.51 10.73 3.71
CA ILE A 14 -3.23 9.29 3.68
C ILE A 14 -2.43 8.96 2.41
N VAL A 15 -1.39 8.15 2.55
CA VAL A 15 -0.59 7.63 1.43
C VAL A 15 -1.02 6.20 1.10
N PHE A 16 -1.70 6.06 -0.03
CA PHE A 16 -2.00 4.78 -0.64
C PHE A 16 -0.95 4.44 -1.70
N ASN A 17 -0.21 3.35 -1.49
CA ASN A 17 0.84 2.90 -2.39
C ASN A 17 0.34 1.75 -3.28
N ASP A 18 0.21 2.02 -4.59
CA ASP A 18 -0.01 0.98 -5.58
C ASP A 18 1.30 0.24 -5.86
N ALA A 19 1.39 -0.97 -5.31
CA ALA A 19 2.55 -1.84 -5.44
C ALA A 19 2.38 -2.91 -6.54
N ALA A 20 1.35 -2.84 -7.39
CA ALA A 20 1.04 -3.91 -8.36
C ALA A 20 2.21 -4.24 -9.31
N GLN A 21 3.03 -3.25 -9.67
CA GLN A 21 4.23 -3.47 -10.49
C GLN A 21 5.47 -3.77 -9.64
N ALA A 22 5.60 -3.10 -8.49
CA ALA A 22 6.78 -3.21 -7.64
C ALA A 22 6.88 -4.57 -6.94
N ILE A 23 5.74 -5.21 -6.62
CA ILE A 23 5.67 -6.46 -5.86
C ILE A 23 6.45 -7.62 -6.50
N SER A 24 6.64 -7.59 -7.82
CA SER A 24 7.31 -8.66 -8.57
C SER A 24 8.81 -8.44 -8.74
N HIS A 25 9.29 -7.22 -8.53
CA HIS A 25 10.66 -6.82 -8.88
C HIS A 25 11.43 -6.16 -7.73
N HIS A 26 10.73 -5.68 -6.69
CA HIS A 26 11.30 -4.94 -5.59
C HIS A 26 10.71 -5.38 -4.26
N LYS A 27 11.47 -5.17 -3.18
CA LYS A 27 10.96 -5.35 -1.82
C LYS A 27 9.91 -4.27 -1.53
N VAL A 28 8.68 -4.70 -1.29
CA VAL A 28 7.57 -3.83 -0.90
C VAL A 28 7.41 -3.87 0.62
N SER A 29 7.24 -2.71 1.25
CA SER A 29 7.03 -2.60 2.71
C SER A 29 6.04 -1.48 3.02
N ILE A 30 5.17 -1.73 4.01
CA ILE A 30 4.19 -0.76 4.50
C ILE A 30 4.80 0.39 5.30
N THR A 31 6.05 0.29 5.75
CA THR A 31 6.70 1.26 6.65
C THR A 31 6.57 2.74 6.24
N ASN A 32 6.43 3.04 4.94
CA ASN A 32 6.38 4.40 4.41
C ASN A 32 5.10 4.67 3.59
N SER A 33 3.99 4.09 4.01
CA SER A 33 2.67 4.24 3.40
C SER A 33 1.59 3.83 4.40
N ASP A 34 0.42 4.45 4.34
CA ASP A 34 -0.70 4.08 5.21
C ASP A 34 -1.44 2.82 4.73
N ALA A 35 -1.38 2.58 3.41
CA ALA A 35 -1.96 1.42 2.75
C ALA A 35 -1.14 0.98 1.54
N ILE A 36 -1.18 -0.32 1.23
CA ILE A 36 -0.55 -0.93 0.05
C ILE A 36 -1.57 -1.83 -0.63
N ALA A 37 -1.70 -1.69 -1.95
CA ALA A 37 -2.47 -2.63 -2.76
C ALA A 37 -1.60 -3.30 -3.83
N PHE A 38 -1.90 -4.57 -4.11
CA PHE A 38 -1.32 -5.29 -5.23
C PHE A 38 -2.27 -6.39 -5.74
N SER A 39 -2.01 -6.88 -6.95
CA SER A 39 -2.68 -8.05 -7.52
C SER A 39 -1.74 -9.25 -7.56
N THR A 40 -2.27 -10.44 -7.22
CA THR A 40 -1.48 -11.67 -7.16
C THR A 40 -1.04 -12.15 -8.54
N ASN A 41 -1.81 -11.85 -9.59
CA ASN A 41 -1.47 -12.22 -10.96
C ASN A 41 -0.22 -11.51 -11.52
N LYS A 42 0.32 -10.52 -10.79
CA LYS A 42 1.56 -9.84 -11.13
C LYS A 42 2.80 -10.58 -10.64
N PHE A 43 2.68 -11.45 -9.63
CA PHE A 43 3.78 -12.24 -9.06
C PHE A 43 3.43 -13.74 -8.99
N TYR A 44 2.94 -14.30 -10.09
CA TYR A 44 2.68 -15.73 -10.28
C TYR A 44 1.48 -16.32 -9.50
N GLY A 45 0.64 -15.49 -8.89
CA GLY A 45 -0.62 -15.93 -8.29
C GLY A 45 -1.79 -15.96 -9.29
N PRO A 46 -2.98 -16.41 -8.84
CA PRO A 46 -4.16 -16.50 -9.71
C PRO A 46 -4.70 -15.12 -10.12
N THR A 47 -5.45 -15.08 -11.23
CA THR A 47 -6.24 -13.92 -11.62
C THR A 47 -7.46 -13.76 -10.72
N GLY A 48 -7.91 -12.51 -10.51
CA GLY A 48 -9.11 -12.22 -9.70
C GLY A 48 -8.84 -12.12 -8.19
N LEU A 49 -7.58 -12.25 -7.76
CA LEU A 49 -7.17 -12.06 -6.37
C LEU A 49 -6.18 -10.88 -6.23
N GLY A 50 -6.29 -10.18 -5.11
CA GLY A 50 -5.41 -9.09 -4.70
C GLY A 50 -5.49 -8.91 -3.19
N ALA A 51 -4.60 -8.09 -2.65
CA ALA A 51 -4.59 -7.77 -1.24
C ALA A 51 -4.48 -6.26 -1.04
N LEU A 52 -5.20 -5.77 -0.03
CA LEU A 52 -5.01 -4.46 0.57
C LEU A 52 -4.44 -4.67 1.96
N ILE A 53 -3.22 -4.20 2.19
CA ILE A 53 -2.65 -4.11 3.53
C ILE A 53 -2.80 -2.67 3.98
N ILE A 54 -3.42 -2.46 5.13
CA ILE A 54 -3.73 -1.13 5.66
C ILE A 54 -3.54 -1.15 7.17
N HIS A 55 -3.08 -0.03 7.75
CA HIS A 55 -3.00 0.08 9.20
C HIS A 55 -4.41 0.12 9.83
N GLU A 56 -4.58 -0.58 10.94
CA GLU A 56 -5.88 -0.72 11.63
C GLU A 56 -6.49 0.64 12.02
N ASN A 57 -5.66 1.59 12.46
CA ASN A 57 -6.09 2.95 12.81
C ASN A 57 -6.57 3.79 11.61
N ILE A 58 -6.20 3.41 10.38
CA ILE A 58 -6.72 4.02 9.15
C ILE A 58 -7.99 3.29 8.72
N LEU A 59 -7.99 1.95 8.78
CA LEU A 59 -9.15 1.13 8.48
C LEU A 59 -10.35 1.52 9.37
N SER A 60 -10.13 1.75 10.66
CA SER A 60 -11.19 2.14 11.61
C SER A 60 -11.84 3.49 11.32
N LYS A 61 -11.23 4.34 10.48
CA LYS A 61 -11.81 5.62 10.04
C LYS A 61 -12.70 5.50 8.80
N LEU A 62 -12.71 4.33 8.15
CA LEU A 62 -13.49 4.07 6.94
C LEU A 62 -14.88 3.45 7.24
N TRP A 63 -15.15 3.14 8.51
CA TRP A 63 -16.40 2.60 9.02
C TRP A 63 -17.07 3.65 9.92
#